data_AF-A0A612C4W4-F1
#
_entry.id   AF-A0A612C4W4-F1
#
_cell.length_a   1.000
_cell.length_b   1.000
_cell.length_c   1.000
_cell.angle_alpha   90.00
_cell.angle_beta   90.00
_cell.angle_gamma   90.00
#
_symmetry.space_group_name_H-M   'P 1'
#
loop_
_entity.id
_entity.type
_entity.pdbx_description
1 polymer ?
#
loop_
_entity_poly.entity_id
_entity_poly.type
_entity_poly.pdbx_seq_one_letter_code
_entity_poly.pdbx_strand_id
1 'polypeptide(L)' 'MRNLLVTVMPFNGTIPFRILQCERVLVEDTFSGKCTECYSRKYEVDATDEEISVECDLNSNMAGIISATLQHVS' A
#
# COMPACT_ATOMS: atom_id res chain seq x y z
N MET A 1 17.27 -0.95 -4.91
CA MET A 1 15.87 -0.68 -5.32
C MET A 1 15.11 -2.00 -5.29
N ARG A 2 13.92 -2.00 -4.69
CA ARG A 2 13.01 -3.15 -4.57
C ARG A 2 11.66 -2.81 -5.18
N ASN A 3 10.95 -3.85 -5.62
CA ASN A 3 9.59 -3.70 -6.12
C ASN A 3 8.61 -3.89 -4.97
N LEU A 4 7.79 -2.87 -4.69
CA LEU A 4 6.71 -2.91 -3.73
C LEU A 4 5.38 -3.04 -4.47
N LEU A 5 4.64 -4.11 -4.20
CA LEU A 5 3.29 -4.29 -4.70
C LEU A 5 2.28 -3.86 -3.63
N VAL A 6 1.51 -2.81 -3.91
CA VAL A 6 0.42 -2.36 -3.04
C VAL A 6 -0.89 -2.79 -3.68
N THR A 7 -1.72 -3.52 -2.94
CA THR A 7 -3.01 -4.02 -3.40
C THR A 7 -4.12 -3.41 -2.57
N VAL A 8 -5.18 -2.98 -3.24
CA VAL A 8 -6.41 -2.44 -2.63
C VAL A 8 -7.56 -3.38 -2.97
N MET A 9 -8.35 -3.75 -1.97
CA MET A 9 -9.62 -4.45 -2.13
C MET A 9 -10.69 -3.51 -2.71
N PRO A 10 -11.85 -4.02 -3.18
CA PRO A 10 -12.91 -3.20 -3.72
C PRO A 10 -13.28 -2.03 -2.80
N PHE A 11 -13.34 -0.83 -3.36
CA PHE A 11 -13.66 0.41 -2.63
C PHE A 11 -14.44 1.39 -3.51
N ASN A 12 -15.12 2.34 -2.89
CA ASN A 12 -15.73 3.47 -3.58
C ASN A 12 -15.45 4.73 -2.77
N GLY A 13 -14.62 5.62 -3.32
CA GLY A 13 -14.23 6.85 -2.66
C GLY A 13 -12.76 7.19 -2.89
N THR A 14 -12.11 7.71 -1.86
CA THR A 14 -10.69 8.07 -1.88
C THR A 14 -10.04 7.49 -0.64
N ILE A 15 -8.91 6.80 -0.82
CA ILE A 15 -8.15 6.17 0.25
C ILE A 15 -6.70 6.66 0.15
N PRO A 16 -6.31 7.66 0.96
CA PRO A 16 -4.90 7.98 1.15
C PRO A 16 -4.23 6.86 1.94
N PHE A 17 -3.00 6.55 1.60
CA PHE A 17 -2.22 5.55 2.32
C PHE A 17 -0.73 5.87 2.31
N ARG A 18 -0.04 5.33 3.30
CA ARG A 18 1.40 5.45 3.49
C ARG A 18 1.96 4.06 3.76
N ILE A 19 3.06 3.73 3.09
CA ILE A 19 3.82 2.53 3.37
C ILE A 19 5.09 2.96 4.08
N LEU A 20 5.31 2.43 5.28
CA LEU A 20 6.47 2.76 6.09
C LEU A 20 7.37 1.54 6.27
N GLN A 21 8.65 1.79 6.45
CA GLN A 21 9.64 0.81 6.91
C GLN A 21 10.47 1.48 7.99
N CYS A 22 10.40 0.97 9.22
CA CYS A 22 11.07 1.56 10.39
C CYS A 22 10.85 3.09 10.49
N GLU A 23 9.58 3.52 10.45
CA GLU A 23 9.14 4.93 10.51
C GLU A 23 9.51 5.80 9.29
N ARG A 24 10.30 5.29 8.34
CA ARG A 24 10.57 5.96 7.06
C ARG A 24 9.44 5.69 6.07
N VAL A 25 8.91 6.74 5.46
CA VAL A 25 7.93 6.61 4.38
C VAL A 25 8.63 6.13 3.11
N LEU A 26 8.21 4.98 2.59
CA LEU A 26 8.62 4.44 1.31
C LEU A 26 7.71 4.94 0.17
N VAL A 27 6.40 4.99 0.43
CA VAL A 27 5.38 5.44 -0.52
C VAL A 27 4.32 6.22 0.24
N GLU A 28 3.89 7.34 -0.35
CA GLU A 28 2.71 8.09 0.05
C GLU A 28 1.90 8.35 -1.23
N ASP A 29 0.68 7.81 -1.30
CA ASP A 29 -0.16 7.90 -2.49
C ASP A 29 -1.63 7.76 -2.09
N THR A 30 -2.53 7.84 -3.06
CA THR A 30 -3.97 7.81 -2.87
C THR A 30 -4.64 6.99 -3.98
N PHE A 31 -5.46 6.03 -3.58
CA PHE A 31 -6.42 5.41 -4.49
C PHE A 31 -7.69 6.27 -4.55
N SER A 32 -8.16 6.60 -5.75
CA SER A 32 -9.38 7.38 -5.94
C SER A 32 -10.30 6.74 -6.98
N GLY A 33 -11.60 6.91 -6.79
CA GLY A 33 -12.65 6.40 -7.67
C GLY A 33 -13.36 5.17 -7.10
N LYS A 34 -13.80 4.29 -8.00
CA LYS A 34 -14.51 3.06 -7.66
C LYS A 34 -13.76 1.87 -8.21
N CYS A 35 -13.43 0.94 -7.34
CA CYS A 35 -12.85 -0.35 -7.67
C CYS A 35 -13.81 -1.45 -7.23
N THR A 36 -14.20 -2.33 -8.14
CA THR A 36 -15.11 -3.46 -7.87
C THR A 36 -14.39 -4.79 -7.67
N GLU A 37 -13.10 -4.83 -7.98
CA GLU A 37 -12.21 -5.99 -7.86
C GLU A 37 -10.94 -5.58 -7.11
N CYS A 38 -10.07 -6.54 -6.77
CA CYS A 38 -8.76 -6.18 -6.22
C CYS A 38 -7.90 -5.51 -7.31
N TYR A 39 -7.28 -4.39 -6.97
CA TYR A 39 -6.36 -3.68 -7.85
C TYR A 39 -5.00 -3.55 -7.20
N SER A 40 -3.93 -3.77 -7.97
CA SER A 40 -2.56 -3.63 -7.48
C SER A 40 -1.80 -2.58 -8.27
N ARG A 41 -0.97 -1.82 -7.57
CA ARG A 41 0.00 -0.88 -8.16
C ARG A 41 1.40 -1.25 -7.68
N LYS A 42 2.37 -1.17 -8.60
CA LYS A 42 3.78 -1.43 -8.32
C LYS A 42 4.52 -0.10 -8.11
N TYR A 43 5.44 -0.09 -7.16
CA TYR A 43 6.35 1.01 -6.88
C TYR A 43 7.77 0.50 -6.81
N GLU A 44 8.71 1.26 -7.36
CA GLU A 44 10.13 1.06 -7.11
C GLU A 44 10.54 1.90 -5.90
N VAL A 45 11.00 1.24 -4.85
CA VAL A 45 11.34 1.87 -3.58
C VAL A 45 12.75 1.50 -3.14
N ASP A 46 13.35 2.35 -2.33
CA ASP A 46 14.58 2.04 -1.63
C ASP A 46 14.25 1.45 -0.25
N ALA A 47 14.04 0.13 -0.23
CA ALA A 47 13.64 -0.63 0.96
C ALA A 47 14.68 -1.71 1.32
N THR A 48 14.75 -2.03 2.60
CA THR A 48 15.56 -3.10 3.20
C THR A 48 14.76 -4.40 3.34
N ASP A 49 15.33 -5.41 4.02
CA ASP A 49 14.65 -6.66 4.41
C ASP A 49 13.76 -6.52 5.67
N GLU A 50 13.70 -5.33 6.26
CA GLU A 50 12.87 -5.07 7.43
C GLU A 50 11.38 -5.06 7.09
N GLU A 51 10.54 -5.31 8.09
CA GLU A 51 9.09 -5.32 7.96
C GLU A 51 8.56 -3.95 7.50
N ILE A 52 7.54 -3.99 6.65
CA ILE A 52 6.81 -2.80 6.21
C ILE A 52 5.44 -2.73 6.90
N SER A 53 4.98 -1.52 7.18
CA SER A 53 3.63 -1.27 7.69
C SER A 53 2.81 -0.47 6.69
N VAL A 54 1.51 -0.73 6.67
CA VAL A 54 0.53 0.04 5.91
C VAL A 54 -0.22 0.95 6.88
N GLU A 55 -0.08 2.25 6.70
CA GLU A 55 -0.94 3.24 7.35
C GLU A 55 -1.99 3.71 6.35
N CYS A 56 -3.24 3.70 6.78
CA CYS A 56 -4.34 4.24 5.99
C CYS A 56 -5.35 4.90 6.94
N ASP A 57 -5.70 6.16 6.63
CA ASP A 57 -6.75 6.89 7.34
C ASP A 57 -8.11 6.40 6.86
N LEU A 58 -8.47 5.23 7.36
CA LEU A 58 -9.72 4.58 7.06
C LEU A 58 -10.58 4.62 8.32
N ASN A 59 -11.82 5.09 8.20
CA ASN A 59 -12.85 4.84 9.22
C ASN A 59 -12.77 3.37 9.61
N SER A 60 -12.88 3.03 10.90
CA SER A 60 -12.55 1.70 11.46
C SER A 60 -13.21 0.49 10.76
N ASN A 61 -14.23 0.72 9.93
CA ASN A 61 -14.88 -0.28 9.08
C ASN A 61 -14.12 -0.64 7.78
N MET A 62 -13.00 0.02 7.48
CA MET A 62 -12.20 -0.14 6.27
C MET A 62 -10.76 -0.59 6.56
N ALA A 63 -10.42 -0.86 7.82
CA ALA A 63 -9.13 -1.42 8.21
C ALA A 63 -8.94 -2.80 7.53
N GLY A 64 -7.90 -2.92 6.70
CA GLY A 64 -7.58 -4.14 5.96
C GLY A 64 -7.84 -4.09 4.45
N ILE A 65 -8.34 -2.97 3.89
CA ILE A 65 -8.56 -2.85 2.44
C ILE A 65 -7.24 -2.76 1.66
N ILE A 66 -6.18 -2.19 2.24
CA ILE A 66 -4.87 -2.06 1.60
C ILE A 66 -3.89 -3.06 2.20
N SER A 67 -3.18 -3.77 1.33
CA SER A 67 -2.03 -4.60 1.68
C SER A 67 -0.82 -4.19 0.86
N ALA A 68 0.38 -4.40 1.41
CA ALA A 68 1.63 -4.12 0.72
C ALA A 68 2.58 -5.30 0.88
N THR A 69 3.33 -5.60 -0.18
CA THR A 69 4.29 -6.71 -0.19
C THR A 69 5.54 -6.32 -0.97
N LEU A 70 6.70 -6.41 -0.32
CA LEU A 70 7.98 -6.32 -1.01
C LEU A 70 8.21 -7.59 -1.83
N GLN A 71 8.39 -7.43 -3.13
CA GLN A 71 8.74 -8.52 -4.02
C GLN A 71 10.25 -8.74 -3.96
N HIS A 72 10.67 -9.94 -3.57
CA HIS A 72 12.06 -10.35 -3.72
C HIS A 72 12.40 -10.41 -5.21
N VAL A 73 13.45 -9.69 -5.60
CA VAL A 73 14.10 -9.91 -6.89
C VAL A 73 15.06 -11.08 -6.68
N SER A 74 14.67 -12.26 -7.17
CA SER A 74 15.50 -13.48 -7.18
C SER A 74 16.72 -13.33 -8.07
#